data_AF-A0A540V5H5-F1
#
_entry.id   AF-A0A540V5H5-F1
#
_cell.length_a   1.000
_cell.length_b   1.000
_cell.length_c   1.000
_cell.angle_alpha   90.00
_cell.angle_beta   90.00
_cell.angle_gamma   90.00
#
_symmetry.space_group_name_H-M   'P 1'
#
loop_
_entity.id
_entity.type
_entity.pdbx_description
1 polymer ?
#
loop_
_entity_poly.entity_id
_entity_poly.type
_entity_poly.pdbx_seq_one_letter_code
_entity_poly.pdbx_strand_id
1 'polypeptide(L)'
;MRPSFTNSIPVMSMVLQMAPGYRDVYQIYATLSKGIILSGEIYKMSIKDIAKLYEYWTFLRLGKILQEKCDEIDQDIIKTTSDGLIVNLSERSGATRIFKHKTTGEIIKLQYQYSTGKSTTVRQIPDTMLMIEKLGRDYDYMYIFDAKYRINFGAEESPWGPGPMEDDINTMHRYRDAIVAEKEGSYERIAFGAYVLFPWNEEDKYKEHPLFKSIGKVNIGGLPFLPKATDLVESLIDNLLNKTADELQEEEILPIGTKEFLYKDDSEYVLVVPLGNSKELTVRIMEEKLPKRWNRAKKIALCTSNGIHHESFIKNIIRDGKHIVFEVESWPSPLNEIKSNGYTLAEPILIKEHLYHGAYTIPELLLEDNLQRQFLKMLKEVAGHVDIGLSTKAVAQNTRISFFQVGNHIFHWGSKSLFHEYNGNIIKEISLKELEENLFEMFKELAANI
;
A
#
# COMPACT_ATOMS: atom_id res chain seq x y z
N MET A 1 28.12 -67.85 14.41
CA MET A 1 26.96 -67.80 13.50
C MET A 1 26.01 -66.73 14.02
N ARG A 2 25.91 -65.58 13.35
CA ARG A 2 24.91 -64.54 13.64
C ARG A 2 23.75 -64.71 12.65
N PRO A 3 22.48 -64.58 13.07
CA PRO A 3 21.35 -64.66 12.16
C PRO A 3 21.25 -63.37 11.33
N SER A 4 20.97 -63.57 10.05
CA SER A 4 20.72 -62.57 9.02
C SER A 4 19.41 -61.82 9.28
N PHE A 5 19.50 -60.51 9.49
CA PHE A 5 18.34 -59.62 9.42
C PHE A 5 18.02 -59.36 7.94
N THR A 6 16.83 -59.78 7.54
CA THR A 6 16.19 -59.38 6.28
C THR A 6 15.98 -57.87 6.30
N ASN A 7 16.54 -57.17 5.30
CA ASN A 7 16.29 -55.75 5.07
C ASN A 7 14.81 -55.56 4.70
N SER A 8 14.00 -55.13 5.67
CA SER A 8 12.72 -54.50 5.41
C SER A 8 12.99 -53.14 4.76
N ILE A 9 12.47 -52.97 3.54
CA ILE A 9 12.40 -51.69 2.83
C ILE A 9 11.64 -50.72 3.75
N PRO A 10 12.21 -49.58 4.17
CA PRO A 10 11.45 -48.61 4.93
C PRO A 10 10.40 -48.01 4.01
N VAL A 11 9.15 -48.13 4.46
CA VAL A 11 7.93 -47.56 3.88
C VAL A 11 8.14 -46.05 3.68
N MET A 12 8.68 -45.67 2.53
CA MET A 12 8.68 -44.31 2.03
C MET A 12 7.23 -43.87 1.96
N SER A 13 6.89 -42.80 2.68
CA SER A 13 5.53 -42.27 2.78
C SER A 13 4.88 -42.19 1.40
N MET A 14 3.87 -43.04 1.17
CA MET A 14 3.02 -43.02 -0.04
C MET A 14 2.44 -41.63 -0.32
N VAL A 15 2.34 -40.77 0.71
CA VAL A 15 1.88 -39.38 0.60
C VAL A 15 2.80 -38.54 -0.29
N LEU A 16 4.11 -38.74 -0.24
CA LEU A 16 5.08 -38.02 -1.09
C LEU A 16 5.00 -38.43 -2.58
N GLN A 17 4.54 -39.65 -2.87
CA GLN A 17 4.44 -40.16 -4.25
C GLN A 17 3.05 -40.00 -4.88
N MET A 18 2.00 -39.85 -4.06
CA MET A 18 0.60 -39.88 -4.52
C MET A 18 -0.16 -38.56 -4.45
N ALA A 19 0.27 -37.56 -3.66
CA ALA A 19 -0.44 -36.29 -3.58
C ALA A 19 -0.12 -35.37 -4.79
N PRO A 20 -1.13 -34.87 -5.53
CA PRO A 20 -0.98 -34.10 -6.78
C PRO A 20 -0.06 -32.87 -6.70
N GLY A 21 0.15 -32.26 -5.52
CA GLY A 21 1.06 -31.11 -5.35
C GLY A 21 2.54 -31.46 -5.12
N TYR A 22 2.84 -32.63 -4.55
CA TYR A 22 4.20 -33.04 -4.16
C TYR A 22 5.02 -33.57 -5.36
N ARG A 23 4.34 -34.08 -6.38
CA ARG A 23 4.97 -34.76 -7.53
C ARG A 23 5.78 -33.81 -8.41
N ASP A 24 5.31 -32.59 -8.65
CA ASP A 24 5.92 -31.68 -9.64
C ASP A 24 7.26 -31.10 -9.16
N VAL A 25 7.32 -30.68 -7.89
CA VAL A 25 8.58 -30.24 -7.24
C VAL A 25 9.57 -31.41 -7.19
N TYR A 26 9.10 -32.60 -6.83
CA TYR A 26 9.91 -33.81 -6.82
C TYR A 26 10.41 -34.19 -8.22
N GLN A 27 9.64 -33.98 -9.29
CA GLN A 27 10.08 -34.29 -10.67
C GLN A 27 11.14 -33.31 -11.20
N ILE A 28 11.00 -32.01 -10.91
CA ILE A 28 12.04 -31.01 -11.22
C ILE A 28 13.32 -31.36 -10.47
N TYR A 29 13.21 -31.72 -9.19
CA TYR A 29 14.32 -32.22 -8.37
C TYR A 29 14.91 -33.54 -8.92
N ALA A 30 14.09 -34.51 -9.33
CA ALA A 30 14.56 -35.78 -9.90
C ALA A 30 15.31 -35.57 -11.21
N THR A 31 15.00 -34.49 -11.93
CA THR A 31 15.67 -34.11 -13.18
C THR A 31 16.98 -33.37 -12.91
N LEU A 32 17.01 -32.44 -11.94
CA LEU A 32 18.23 -31.75 -11.50
C LEU A 32 19.24 -32.70 -10.84
N SER A 33 18.76 -33.62 -9.99
CA SER A 33 19.61 -34.64 -9.36
C SER A 33 20.18 -35.61 -10.40
N LYS A 34 19.42 -36.00 -11.43
CA LYS A 34 19.95 -36.78 -12.57
C LYS A 34 21.08 -36.06 -13.33
N GLY A 35 21.12 -34.73 -13.34
CA GLY A 35 22.24 -33.96 -13.90
C GLY A 35 23.48 -33.89 -12.99
N ILE A 36 23.35 -34.21 -11.69
CA ILE A 36 24.41 -34.16 -10.67
C ILE A 36 24.91 -35.58 -10.29
N ILE A 37 24.27 -36.65 -10.78
CA ILE A 37 24.68 -38.03 -10.53
C ILE A 37 25.91 -38.38 -11.39
N LEU A 38 27.09 -38.12 -10.83
CA LEU A 38 28.37 -38.66 -11.29
C LEU A 38 29.16 -39.29 -10.13
N SER A 39 28.48 -39.84 -9.13
CA SER A 39 29.03 -40.77 -8.13
C SER A 39 27.88 -41.45 -7.39
N GLY A 40 27.61 -42.70 -7.76
CA GLY A 40 26.44 -43.44 -7.30
C GLY A 40 26.43 -43.68 -5.79
N GLU A 41 25.44 -43.10 -5.12
CA GLU A 41 24.79 -43.63 -3.92
C GLU A 41 23.39 -42.99 -3.89
N ILE A 42 22.35 -43.79 -3.66
CA ILE A 42 20.98 -43.29 -3.57
C ILE A 42 20.90 -42.44 -2.29
N TYR A 43 21.05 -41.12 -2.42
CA TYR A 43 20.96 -40.19 -1.31
C TYR A 43 19.58 -40.31 -0.65
N LYS A 44 19.56 -40.85 0.58
CA LYS A 44 18.45 -40.70 1.52
C LYS A 44 18.41 -39.23 1.98
N MET A 45 17.71 -38.37 1.26
CA MET A 45 17.42 -37.02 1.74
C MET A 45 16.30 -37.01 2.78
N SER A 46 16.43 -36.14 3.77
CA SER A 46 15.45 -35.89 4.83
C SER A 46 14.34 -34.95 4.34
N ILE A 47 13.18 -34.98 5.01
CA ILE A 47 12.09 -34.00 4.79
C ILE A 47 12.58 -32.55 4.94
N LYS A 48 13.60 -32.32 5.79
CA LYS A 48 14.24 -31.01 5.95
C LYS A 48 14.87 -30.51 4.64
N ASP A 49 15.46 -31.41 3.87
CA ASP A 49 16.13 -31.05 2.60
C ASP A 49 15.10 -30.65 1.54
N ILE A 50 13.93 -31.31 1.54
CA ILE A 50 12.83 -30.99 0.61
C ILE A 50 12.18 -29.66 0.98
N ALA A 51 11.95 -29.39 2.27
CA ALA A 51 11.43 -28.10 2.73
C ALA A 51 12.36 -26.95 2.33
N LYS A 52 13.68 -27.15 2.45
CA LYS A 52 14.68 -26.17 2.03
C LYS A 52 14.69 -25.96 0.51
N LEU A 53 14.57 -27.03 -0.27
CA LEU A 53 14.45 -26.92 -1.73
C LEU A 53 13.20 -26.17 -2.15
N TYR A 54 12.09 -26.40 -1.47
CA TYR A 54 10.85 -25.66 -1.70
C TYR A 54 11.04 -24.18 -1.39
N GLU A 55 11.66 -23.84 -0.26
CA GLU A 55 12.02 -22.47 0.12
C GLU A 55 12.90 -21.76 -0.93
N TYR A 56 13.91 -22.46 -1.47
CA TYR A 56 14.72 -21.92 -2.57
C TYR A 56 13.91 -21.73 -3.85
N TRP A 57 13.08 -22.70 -4.18
CA TRP A 57 12.24 -22.62 -5.37
C TRP A 57 11.26 -21.46 -5.28
N THR A 58 10.61 -21.23 -4.13
CA THR A 58 9.66 -20.13 -3.96
C THR A 58 10.36 -18.79 -4.13
N PHE A 59 11.52 -18.56 -3.49
CA PHE A 59 12.30 -17.33 -3.64
C PHE A 59 12.70 -17.06 -5.09
N LEU A 60 13.21 -18.07 -5.80
CA LEU A 60 13.59 -17.95 -7.20
C LEU A 60 12.37 -17.66 -8.10
N ARG A 61 11.23 -18.32 -7.84
CA ARG A 61 10.00 -18.12 -8.61
C ARG A 61 9.42 -16.72 -8.37
N LEU A 62 9.39 -16.23 -7.13
CA LEU A 62 8.99 -14.85 -6.81
C LEU A 62 9.82 -13.83 -7.60
N GLY A 63 11.14 -13.99 -7.61
CA GLY A 63 12.00 -13.12 -8.40
C GLY A 63 11.78 -13.22 -9.91
N LYS A 64 11.42 -14.40 -10.43
CA LYS A 64 11.03 -14.56 -11.85
C LYS A 64 9.71 -13.84 -12.16
N ILE A 65 8.72 -13.90 -11.27
CA ILE A 65 7.46 -13.16 -11.40
C ILE A 65 7.74 -11.64 -11.46
N LEU A 66 8.65 -11.14 -10.62
CA LEU A 66 9.05 -9.74 -10.64
C LEU A 66 9.76 -9.34 -11.95
N GLN A 67 10.61 -10.18 -12.53
CA GLN A 67 11.29 -9.90 -13.82
C GLN A 67 10.31 -9.69 -14.99
N GLU A 68 9.13 -10.30 -14.95
CA GLU A 68 8.14 -10.13 -16.00
C GLU A 68 7.60 -8.69 -16.02
N LYS A 69 7.50 -8.05 -14.84
CA LYS A 69 6.90 -6.71 -14.65
C LYS A 69 7.91 -5.59 -14.42
N CYS A 70 9.10 -5.93 -13.96
CA CYS A 70 10.13 -4.99 -13.56
C CYS A 70 11.46 -5.31 -14.28
N ASP A 71 12.29 -4.29 -14.46
CA ASP A 71 13.66 -4.48 -14.95
C ASP A 71 14.57 -4.83 -13.78
N GLU A 72 15.29 -5.95 -13.86
CA GLU A 72 16.25 -6.34 -12.83
C GLU A 72 17.53 -5.48 -12.92
N ILE A 73 17.82 -4.75 -11.86
CA ILE A 73 18.96 -3.83 -11.77
C ILE A 73 20.18 -4.55 -11.20
N ASP A 74 19.98 -5.37 -10.16
CA ASP A 74 21.07 -6.01 -9.42
C ASP A 74 20.61 -7.35 -8.81
N GLN A 75 21.55 -8.29 -8.67
CA GLN A 75 21.31 -9.59 -8.04
C GLN A 75 22.58 -10.18 -7.43
N ASP A 76 22.48 -10.70 -6.20
CA ASP A 76 23.56 -11.40 -5.49
C ASP A 76 23.33 -12.94 -5.39
N ILE A 77 22.47 -13.50 -6.25
CA ILE A 77 22.09 -14.91 -6.22
C ILE A 77 23.12 -15.78 -6.93
N ILE A 78 23.67 -15.34 -8.06
CA ILE A 78 24.61 -16.13 -8.85
C ILE A 78 25.99 -15.47 -8.77
N LYS A 79 26.95 -16.14 -8.11
CA LYS A 79 28.36 -15.73 -8.08
C LYS A 79 29.15 -16.57 -9.07
N THR A 80 29.89 -15.89 -9.94
CA THR A 80 30.83 -16.56 -10.83
C THR A 80 32.16 -16.72 -10.10
N THR A 81 32.64 -17.95 -9.95
CA THR A 81 33.96 -18.27 -9.40
C THR A 81 34.83 -18.95 -10.47
N SER A 82 36.13 -19.05 -10.23
CA SER A 82 37.07 -19.75 -11.12
C SER A 82 36.72 -21.23 -11.36
N ASP A 83 35.96 -21.84 -10.45
CA ASP A 83 35.57 -23.25 -10.50
C ASP A 83 34.12 -23.49 -11.00
N GLY A 84 33.41 -22.42 -11.41
CA GLY A 84 32.06 -22.49 -11.97
C GLY A 84 31.06 -21.48 -11.39
N LEU A 85 29.78 -21.66 -11.75
CA LEU A 85 28.65 -20.87 -11.24
C LEU A 85 28.21 -21.41 -9.87
N ILE A 86 28.26 -20.57 -8.84
CA ILE A 86 27.78 -20.91 -7.50
C ILE A 86 26.50 -20.12 -7.21
N VAL A 87 25.45 -20.84 -6.80
CA VAL A 87 24.19 -20.24 -6.33
C VAL A 87 24.35 -19.88 -4.85
N ASN A 88 24.34 -18.58 -4.57
CA ASN A 88 24.53 -17.97 -3.25
C ASN A 88 23.21 -17.89 -2.47
N LEU A 89 22.59 -19.04 -2.17
CA LEU A 89 21.40 -19.16 -1.31
C LEU A 89 21.74 -19.69 0.08
N SER A 90 22.91 -19.31 0.61
CA SER A 90 23.31 -19.69 1.96
C SER A 90 22.53 -18.88 3.01
N GLU A 91 22.16 -19.50 4.13
CA GLU A 91 21.42 -18.83 5.22
C GLU A 91 22.15 -17.61 5.83
N ARG A 92 23.44 -17.43 5.51
CA ARG A 92 24.27 -16.32 6.01
C ARG A 92 24.46 -15.19 5.00
N SER A 93 24.15 -15.40 3.72
CA SER A 93 24.46 -14.42 2.67
C SER A 93 23.35 -13.39 2.44
N GLY A 94 22.10 -13.68 2.81
CA GLY A 94 21.00 -12.71 2.71
C GLY A 94 20.75 -12.25 1.27
N ALA A 95 20.70 -13.20 0.33
CA ALA A 95 20.67 -12.92 -1.11
C ALA A 95 19.58 -11.91 -1.46
N THR A 96 19.96 -10.87 -2.19
CA THR A 96 19.08 -9.76 -2.55
C THR A 96 19.00 -9.62 -4.06
N ARG A 97 17.80 -9.31 -4.55
CA ARG A 97 17.54 -8.90 -5.93
C ARG A 97 16.87 -7.54 -5.91
N ILE A 98 17.29 -6.66 -6.81
CA ILE A 98 16.77 -5.29 -6.92
C ILE A 98 16.16 -5.13 -8.31
N PHE A 99 14.94 -4.62 -8.35
CA PHE A 99 14.19 -4.39 -9.56
C PHE A 99 13.70 -2.95 -9.61
N LYS A 100 13.46 -2.45 -10.83
CA LYS A 100 12.79 -1.18 -11.10
C LYS A 100 11.48 -1.44 -11.82
N HIS A 101 10.38 -0.95 -11.27
CA HIS A 101 9.09 -1.08 -11.93
C HIS A 101 9.09 -0.32 -13.27
N LYS A 102 8.66 -0.97 -14.35
CA LYS A 102 8.78 -0.43 -15.72
C LYS A 102 7.96 0.85 -15.92
N THR A 103 6.81 0.95 -15.27
CA THR A 103 5.87 2.07 -15.44
C THR A 103 6.10 3.19 -14.44
N THR A 104 6.21 2.85 -13.16
CA THR A 104 6.27 3.84 -12.06
C THR A 104 7.69 4.26 -11.71
N GLY A 105 8.69 3.45 -12.09
CA GLY A 105 10.09 3.68 -11.70
C GLY A 105 10.40 3.36 -10.24
N GLU A 106 9.43 2.83 -9.48
CA GLU A 106 9.58 2.38 -8.09
C GLU A 106 10.65 1.30 -7.97
N ILE A 107 11.38 1.29 -6.86
CA ILE A 107 12.40 0.28 -6.57
C ILE A 107 11.78 -0.82 -5.73
N ILE A 108 12.02 -2.05 -6.15
CA ILE A 108 11.53 -3.26 -5.47
C ILE A 108 12.73 -4.11 -5.10
N LYS A 109 12.82 -4.47 -3.83
CA LYS A 109 13.88 -5.34 -3.30
C LYS A 109 13.26 -6.65 -2.83
N LEU A 110 13.77 -7.76 -3.34
CA LEU A 110 13.42 -9.11 -2.88
C LEU A 110 14.62 -9.69 -2.13
N GLN A 111 14.46 -9.97 -0.84
CA GLN A 111 15.54 -10.43 0.01
C GLN A 111 15.22 -11.80 0.63
N TYR A 112 16.15 -12.73 0.50
CA TYR A 112 16.12 -14.04 1.11
C TYR A 112 16.71 -14.00 2.52
N GLN A 113 16.08 -14.68 3.49
CA GLN A 113 16.52 -14.75 4.89
C GLN A 113 16.73 -13.35 5.50
N TYR A 114 15.70 -12.50 5.36
CA TYR A 114 15.72 -11.14 5.89
C TYR A 114 15.93 -11.17 7.40
N SER A 115 16.79 -10.30 7.92
CA SER A 115 17.10 -10.25 9.35
C SER A 115 16.89 -8.85 9.89
N THR A 116 16.04 -8.72 10.92
CA THR A 116 15.70 -7.44 11.58
C THR A 116 16.85 -6.76 12.36
N GLY A 117 18.12 -7.11 12.10
CA GLY A 117 19.27 -6.54 12.80
C GLY A 117 19.16 -6.65 14.32
N LYS A 118 19.38 -5.52 15.02
CA LYS A 118 19.25 -5.41 16.47
C LYS A 118 17.77 -5.21 16.84
N SER A 119 17.06 -6.31 17.03
CA SER A 119 15.68 -6.30 17.54
C SER A 119 15.62 -5.90 19.01
N THR A 120 14.60 -5.15 19.40
CA THR A 120 14.32 -4.73 20.78
C THR A 120 13.98 -5.91 21.70
N THR A 121 13.49 -7.02 21.12
CA THR A 121 13.07 -8.22 21.89
C THR A 121 13.78 -9.48 21.40
N VAL A 122 13.37 -10.01 20.25
CA VAL A 122 13.90 -11.24 19.65
C VAL A 122 14.11 -11.01 18.16
N ARG A 123 15.24 -11.51 17.65
CA ARG A 123 15.55 -11.48 16.21
C ARG A 123 14.52 -12.29 15.42
N GLN A 124 13.92 -11.68 14.41
CA GLN A 124 13.01 -12.35 13.48
C GLN A 124 13.72 -12.56 12.14
N ILE A 125 13.53 -13.74 11.55
CA ILE A 125 14.17 -14.12 10.28
C ILE A 125 13.11 -14.82 9.40
N PRO A 126 12.26 -14.07 8.68
CA PRO A 126 11.39 -14.66 7.66
C PRO A 126 12.17 -15.16 6.45
N ASP A 127 11.63 -16.16 5.75
CA ASP A 127 12.28 -16.78 4.60
C ASP A 127 12.50 -15.79 3.44
N THR A 128 11.49 -14.99 3.10
CA THR A 128 11.58 -13.98 2.03
C THR A 128 10.86 -12.70 2.42
N MET A 129 11.50 -11.57 2.13
CA MET A 129 10.96 -10.23 2.31
C MET A 129 10.89 -9.52 0.95
N LEU A 130 9.72 -9.01 0.60
CA LEU A 130 9.51 -8.11 -0.52
C LEU A 130 9.36 -6.70 0.03
N MET A 131 10.21 -5.77 -0.42
CA MET A 131 10.19 -4.36 -0.03
C MET A 131 9.88 -3.54 -1.27
N ILE A 132 8.86 -2.68 -1.19
CA ILE A 132 8.41 -1.83 -2.30
C ILE A 132 8.53 -0.38 -1.87
N GLU A 133 9.41 0.37 -2.53
CA GLU A 133 9.48 1.82 -2.39
C GLU A 133 8.31 2.44 -3.15
N LYS A 134 7.49 3.24 -2.47
CA LYS A 134 6.39 3.96 -3.10
C LYS A 134 6.73 5.43 -3.28
N LEU A 135 6.39 5.99 -4.43
CA LEU A 135 6.65 7.40 -4.73
C LEU A 135 6.02 8.33 -3.68
N GLY A 136 6.78 9.32 -3.23
CA GLY A 136 6.32 10.29 -2.22
C GLY A 136 6.38 9.83 -0.76
N ARG A 137 6.95 8.64 -0.49
CA ARG A 137 7.19 8.13 0.87
C ARG A 137 8.69 7.96 1.13
N ASP A 138 9.10 8.12 2.39
CA ASP A 138 10.47 7.97 2.87
C ASP A 138 10.72 6.58 3.51
N TYR A 139 9.81 5.63 3.30
CA TYR A 139 9.86 4.27 3.85
C TYR A 139 9.35 3.21 2.85
N ASP A 140 9.77 1.97 3.09
CA ASP A 140 9.44 0.81 2.25
C ASP A 140 8.19 0.09 2.77
N TYR A 141 7.32 -0.34 1.87
CA TYR A 141 6.22 -1.26 2.20
C TYR A 141 6.74 -2.69 2.18
N MET A 142 6.77 -3.33 3.35
CA MET A 142 7.39 -4.65 3.52
C MET A 142 6.35 -5.78 3.61
N TYR A 143 6.54 -6.83 2.81
CA TYR A 143 5.68 -8.00 2.73
C TYR A 143 6.48 -9.28 2.92
N ILE A 144 5.96 -10.15 3.77
CA ILE A 144 6.63 -11.39 4.16
C ILE A 144 6.06 -12.56 3.38
N PHE A 145 6.94 -13.38 2.81
CA PHE A 145 6.60 -14.63 2.16
C PHE A 145 7.38 -15.75 2.83
N ASP A 146 6.66 -16.69 3.44
CA ASP A 146 7.25 -17.76 4.24
C ASP A 146 6.85 -19.12 3.66
N ALA A 147 7.82 -19.93 3.29
CA ALA A 147 7.60 -21.15 2.53
C ALA A 147 7.43 -22.35 3.47
N LYS A 148 6.30 -23.04 3.38
CA LYS A 148 6.00 -24.18 4.24
C LYS A 148 5.63 -25.40 3.41
N TYR A 149 6.55 -26.37 3.39
CA TYR A 149 6.36 -27.65 2.67
C TYR A 149 5.52 -28.64 3.49
N ARG A 150 4.30 -28.24 3.85
CA ARG A 150 3.32 -29.05 4.57
C ARG A 150 1.91 -28.53 4.29
N ILE A 151 0.92 -29.41 4.39
CA ILE A 151 -0.49 -29.09 4.14
C ILE A 151 -1.31 -29.69 5.26
N ASN A 152 -2.20 -28.89 5.83
CA ASN A 152 -3.30 -29.36 6.63
C ASN A 152 -4.42 -29.77 5.68
N PHE A 153 -4.67 -31.08 5.54
CA PHE A 153 -5.75 -31.59 4.70
C PHE A 153 -7.13 -31.50 5.39
N GLY A 154 -7.18 -30.99 6.62
CA GLY A 154 -8.35 -31.02 7.49
C GLY A 154 -8.51 -32.41 8.12
N ALA A 155 -8.87 -32.45 9.41
CA ALA A 155 -9.65 -33.57 9.91
C ALA A 155 -11.10 -33.43 9.40
N GLU A 156 -11.98 -34.38 9.73
CA GLU A 156 -13.45 -34.22 9.58
C GLU A 156 -13.99 -32.88 10.15
N GLU A 157 -13.18 -32.14 10.92
CA GLU A 157 -13.51 -30.90 11.64
C GLU A 157 -13.03 -29.58 11.00
N SER A 158 -12.48 -29.56 9.77
CA SER A 158 -12.30 -28.29 9.03
C SER A 158 -13.21 -28.23 7.81
N PRO A 159 -14.34 -27.49 7.88
CA PRO A 159 -15.31 -27.36 6.77
C PRO A 159 -14.73 -26.75 5.49
N TRP A 160 -13.51 -26.21 5.54
CA TRP A 160 -12.98 -25.27 4.54
C TRP A 160 -12.01 -25.90 3.54
N GLY A 161 -11.63 -27.17 3.73
CA GLY A 161 -10.72 -27.89 2.85
C GLY A 161 -9.21 -27.69 3.15
N PRO A 162 -8.33 -28.14 2.26
CA PRO A 162 -6.88 -28.12 2.48
C PRO A 162 -6.27 -26.70 2.53
N GLY A 163 -5.30 -26.49 3.42
CA GLY A 163 -4.62 -25.21 3.61
C GLY A 163 -3.32 -25.31 4.41
N PRO A 164 -2.67 -24.18 4.75
CA PRO A 164 -1.51 -24.16 5.63
C PRO A 164 -1.88 -24.54 7.08
N MET A 165 -0.89 -24.87 7.91
CA MET A 165 -1.13 -25.12 9.34
C MET A 165 -1.48 -23.83 10.07
N GLU A 166 -2.31 -23.92 11.11
CA GLU A 166 -2.66 -22.76 11.94
C GLU A 166 -1.42 -22.10 12.57
N ASP A 167 -0.46 -22.91 13.04
CA ASP A 167 0.83 -22.43 13.58
C ASP A 167 1.65 -21.62 12.56
N ASP A 168 1.53 -21.94 11.27
CA ASP A 168 2.22 -21.18 10.20
C ASP A 168 1.59 -19.79 10.05
N ILE A 169 0.24 -19.70 10.12
CA ILE A 169 -0.48 -18.43 10.08
C ILE A 169 -0.20 -17.60 11.35
N ASN A 170 -0.17 -18.23 12.52
CA ASN A 170 0.19 -17.56 13.78
C ASN A 170 1.63 -17.00 13.74
N THR A 171 2.54 -17.69 13.03
CA THR A 171 3.89 -17.17 12.78
C THR A 171 3.87 -15.91 11.91
N MET A 172 2.95 -15.79 10.95
CA MET A 172 2.78 -14.57 10.14
C MET A 172 2.29 -13.39 10.98
N HIS A 173 1.34 -13.61 11.90
CA HIS A 173 0.94 -12.58 12.87
C HIS A 173 2.11 -12.11 13.72
N ARG A 174 2.90 -13.06 14.25
CA ARG A 174 4.10 -12.74 15.03
C ARG A 174 5.10 -11.91 14.23
N TYR A 175 5.39 -12.28 12.98
CA TYR A 175 6.33 -11.52 12.17
C TYR A 175 5.82 -10.12 11.86
N ARG A 176 4.55 -9.99 11.42
CA ARG A 176 3.96 -8.70 11.11
C ARG A 176 4.08 -7.73 12.30
N ASP A 177 3.81 -8.22 13.52
CA ASP A 177 3.79 -7.36 14.70
C ASP A 177 5.17 -7.16 15.34
N ALA A 178 6.11 -8.10 15.17
CA ALA A 178 7.46 -8.02 15.78
C ALA A 178 8.50 -7.31 14.90
N ILE A 179 8.24 -7.12 13.61
CA ILE A 179 9.14 -6.42 12.69
C ILE A 179 8.81 -4.92 12.71
N VAL A 180 9.58 -4.18 13.51
CA VAL A 180 9.42 -2.74 13.78
C VAL A 180 10.71 -1.98 13.48
N ALA A 181 10.58 -0.69 13.17
CA ALA A 181 11.70 0.26 13.08
C ALA A 181 11.55 1.36 14.14
N GLU A 182 12.68 1.86 14.64
CA GLU A 182 12.71 3.01 15.54
C GLU A 182 12.83 4.29 14.71
N LYS A 183 11.84 5.19 14.83
CA LYS A 183 11.82 6.52 14.22
C LYS A 183 11.57 7.56 15.32
N GLU A 184 12.51 8.50 15.46
CA GLU A 184 12.43 9.61 16.42
C GLU A 184 12.14 9.19 17.88
N GLY A 185 12.65 8.04 18.31
CA GLY A 185 12.47 7.51 19.68
C GLY A 185 11.14 6.77 19.90
N SER A 186 10.35 6.56 18.84
CA SER A 186 9.16 5.72 18.83
C SER A 186 9.35 4.52 17.91
N TYR A 187 8.66 3.41 18.19
CA TYR A 187 8.70 2.22 17.35
C TYR A 187 7.46 2.15 16.49
N GLU A 188 7.67 2.06 15.18
CA GLU A 188 6.62 1.90 14.18
C GLU A 188 6.74 0.52 13.52
N ARG A 189 5.60 -0.10 13.23
CA ARG A 189 5.57 -1.35 12.48
C ARG A 189 5.86 -1.05 11.01
N ILE A 190 6.77 -1.83 10.42
CA ILE A 190 7.16 -1.67 9.01
C ILE A 190 6.68 -2.82 8.12
N ALA A 191 6.29 -3.97 8.71
CA ALA A 191 5.69 -5.08 7.98
C ALA A 191 4.18 -4.85 7.77
N PHE A 192 3.77 -4.74 6.50
CA PHE A 192 2.39 -4.49 6.08
C PHE A 192 1.58 -5.78 5.91
N GLY A 193 2.19 -6.80 5.31
CA GLY A 193 1.53 -8.08 5.04
C GLY A 193 2.44 -9.29 5.24
N ALA A 194 1.84 -10.44 5.52
CA ALA A 194 2.59 -11.68 5.77
C ALA A 194 1.82 -12.92 5.31
N TYR A 195 2.44 -13.70 4.43
CA TYR A 195 1.79 -14.76 3.68
C TYR A 195 2.55 -16.09 3.78
N VAL A 196 1.81 -17.17 4.01
CA VAL A 196 2.36 -18.54 3.95
C VAL A 196 2.21 -19.08 2.53
N LEU A 197 3.32 -19.53 1.93
CA LEU A 197 3.34 -20.21 0.65
C LEU A 197 3.38 -21.72 0.86
N PHE A 198 2.40 -22.46 0.32
CA PHE A 198 2.27 -23.91 0.58
C PHE A 198 1.97 -24.74 -0.70
N PRO A 199 2.37 -26.02 -0.76
CA PRO A 199 2.42 -26.79 -2.01
C PRO A 199 1.05 -27.38 -2.41
N TRP A 200 0.10 -26.53 -2.80
CA TRP A 200 -1.24 -26.93 -3.25
C TRP A 200 -1.51 -26.49 -4.71
N ASN A 201 -2.31 -27.26 -5.46
CA ASN A 201 -2.51 -27.06 -6.89
C ASN A 201 -3.94 -26.65 -7.30
N GLU A 202 -4.95 -26.81 -6.44
CA GLU A 202 -6.33 -26.44 -6.77
C GLU A 202 -6.61 -24.97 -6.38
N GLU A 203 -5.99 -24.02 -7.08
CA GLU A 203 -6.09 -22.58 -6.80
C GLU A 203 -7.53 -22.06 -6.87
N ASP A 204 -8.31 -22.50 -7.85
CA ASP A 204 -9.69 -22.04 -8.02
C ASP A 204 -10.61 -22.39 -6.84
N LYS A 205 -10.45 -23.60 -6.28
CA LYS A 205 -11.19 -23.97 -5.06
C LYS A 205 -10.67 -23.23 -3.85
N TYR A 206 -9.36 -22.98 -3.80
CA TYR A 206 -8.74 -22.32 -2.66
C TYR A 206 -9.15 -20.84 -2.52
N LYS A 207 -9.59 -20.18 -3.59
CA LYS A 207 -10.17 -18.81 -3.53
C LYS A 207 -11.32 -18.68 -2.54
N GLU A 208 -12.05 -19.76 -2.28
CA GLU A 208 -13.15 -19.76 -1.30
C GLU A 208 -12.69 -19.94 0.15
N HIS A 209 -11.44 -20.38 0.35
CA HIS A 209 -10.88 -20.70 1.65
C HIS A 209 -10.76 -19.43 2.54
N PRO A 210 -11.12 -19.50 3.85
CA PRO A 210 -11.03 -18.34 4.75
C PRO A 210 -9.64 -17.70 4.80
N LEU A 211 -8.57 -18.51 4.78
CA LEU A 211 -7.18 -18.03 4.78
C LEU A 211 -6.72 -17.38 3.47
N PHE A 212 -7.44 -17.57 2.37
CA PHE A 212 -7.22 -16.76 1.16
C PHE A 212 -7.95 -15.42 1.31
N LYS A 213 -9.23 -15.46 1.69
CA LYS A 213 -10.06 -14.26 1.91
C LYS A 213 -9.52 -13.34 3.00
N SER A 214 -8.78 -13.88 3.98
CA SER A 214 -8.14 -13.09 5.03
C SER A 214 -7.04 -12.17 4.49
N ILE A 215 -6.44 -12.48 3.34
CA ILE A 215 -5.44 -11.61 2.70
C ILE A 215 -6.06 -10.23 2.42
N GLY A 216 -7.22 -10.17 1.77
CA GLY A 216 -7.91 -8.90 1.50
C GLY A 216 -8.55 -8.22 2.72
N LYS A 217 -8.63 -8.91 3.86
CA LYS A 217 -9.21 -8.35 5.09
C LYS A 217 -8.17 -7.85 6.09
N VAL A 218 -7.06 -8.58 6.19
CA VAL A 218 -6.07 -8.41 7.25
C VAL A 218 -4.62 -8.51 6.77
N ASN A 219 -4.38 -8.56 5.46
CA ASN A 219 -3.06 -8.73 4.85
C ASN A 219 -2.24 -9.91 5.41
N ILE A 220 -2.94 -10.93 5.93
CA ILE A 220 -2.36 -12.18 6.41
C ILE A 220 -3.17 -13.35 5.86
N GLY A 221 -2.49 -14.38 5.38
CA GLY A 221 -3.15 -15.56 4.85
C GLY A 221 -2.21 -16.60 4.26
N GLY A 222 -2.80 -17.55 3.54
CA GLY A 222 -2.07 -18.59 2.82
C GLY A 222 -2.27 -18.46 1.31
N LEU A 223 -1.25 -18.83 0.54
CA LEU A 223 -1.31 -18.90 -0.92
C LEU A 223 -0.73 -20.24 -1.39
N PRO A 224 -1.49 -21.01 -2.20
CA PRO A 224 -0.95 -22.13 -2.95
C PRO A 224 0.18 -21.63 -3.84
N PHE A 225 1.31 -22.35 -3.86
CA PHE A 225 2.41 -21.97 -4.72
C PHE A 225 3.20 -23.18 -5.20
N LEU A 226 3.04 -23.51 -6.48
CA LEU A 226 3.72 -24.61 -7.16
C LEU A 226 4.06 -24.21 -8.59
N PRO A 227 4.98 -24.92 -9.28
CA PRO A 227 5.34 -24.61 -10.67
C PRO A 227 4.17 -24.49 -11.67
N LYS A 228 3.04 -25.14 -11.38
CA LYS A 228 1.82 -25.11 -12.22
C LYS A 228 0.63 -24.42 -11.54
N ALA A 229 0.87 -23.79 -10.39
CA ALA A 229 -0.14 -23.09 -9.61
C ALA A 229 0.51 -21.85 -9.00
N THR A 230 0.62 -20.79 -9.80
CA THR A 230 1.26 -19.52 -9.42
C THR A 230 0.34 -18.33 -9.54
N ASP A 231 -0.88 -18.51 -10.05
CA ASP A 231 -1.77 -17.44 -10.48
C ASP A 231 -2.18 -16.55 -9.30
N LEU A 232 -2.42 -17.13 -8.12
CA LEU A 232 -2.81 -16.38 -6.93
C LEU A 232 -1.65 -15.52 -6.38
N VAL A 233 -0.42 -16.03 -6.42
CA VAL A 233 0.77 -15.29 -5.99
C VAL A 233 1.11 -14.19 -7.00
N GLU A 234 1.00 -14.48 -8.30
CA GLU A 234 1.21 -13.50 -9.37
C GLU A 234 0.21 -12.35 -9.30
N SER A 235 -1.06 -12.66 -9.03
CA SER A 235 -2.13 -11.68 -8.83
C SER A 235 -1.91 -10.83 -7.58
N LEU A 236 -1.45 -11.44 -6.47
CA LEU A 236 -1.10 -10.69 -5.27
C LEU A 236 0.04 -9.71 -5.56
N ILE A 237 1.14 -10.19 -6.16
CA ILE A 237 2.29 -9.34 -6.49
C ILE A 237 1.87 -8.20 -7.43
N ASP A 238 1.02 -8.49 -8.43
CA ASP A 238 0.48 -7.45 -9.30
C ASP A 238 -0.23 -6.35 -8.53
N ASN A 239 -1.11 -6.76 -7.62
CA ASN A 239 -1.89 -5.85 -6.81
C ASN A 239 -0.97 -4.97 -5.93
N LEU A 240 0.02 -5.57 -5.26
CA LEU A 240 0.97 -4.84 -4.42
C LEU A 240 1.84 -3.85 -5.21
N LEU A 241 2.26 -4.21 -6.42
CA LEU A 241 3.05 -3.34 -7.28
C LEU A 241 2.23 -2.17 -7.83
N ASN A 242 0.97 -2.41 -8.21
CA ASN A 242 0.14 -1.39 -8.87
C ASN A 242 -0.61 -0.46 -7.90
N LYS A 243 -0.71 -0.81 -6.61
CA LYS A 243 -1.30 0.07 -5.59
C LYS A 243 -0.39 1.24 -5.24
N THR A 244 -1.00 2.38 -4.96
CA THR A 244 -0.34 3.57 -4.43
C THR A 244 -0.06 3.44 -2.93
N ALA A 245 0.82 4.29 -2.40
CA ALA A 245 1.08 4.37 -0.97
C ALA A 245 -0.19 4.63 -0.14
N ASP A 246 -1.10 5.45 -0.65
CA ASP A 246 -2.33 5.83 0.06
C ASP A 246 -3.32 4.68 0.14
N GLU A 247 -3.52 3.94 -0.96
CA GLU A 247 -4.37 2.74 -0.98
C GLU A 247 -3.85 1.67 -0.01
N LEU A 248 -2.53 1.45 0.01
CA LEU A 248 -1.90 0.51 0.94
C LEU A 248 -2.07 0.96 2.41
N GLN A 249 -2.06 2.26 2.68
CA GLN A 249 -2.25 2.82 4.01
C GLN A 249 -3.71 2.70 4.49
N GLU A 250 -4.69 2.87 3.59
CA GLU A 250 -6.12 2.72 3.91
C GLU A 250 -6.48 1.28 4.31
N GLU A 251 -5.81 0.29 3.71
CA GLU A 251 -5.95 -1.14 3.98
C GLU A 251 -5.23 -1.59 5.27
N GLU A 252 -4.44 -0.73 5.90
CA GLU A 252 -3.70 -1.10 7.09
C GLU A 252 -4.62 -1.38 8.29
N ILE A 253 -4.37 -2.50 8.98
CA ILE A 253 -5.05 -2.79 10.24
C ILE A 253 -4.38 -2.03 11.37
N LEU A 254 -5.13 -1.08 11.90
CA LEU A 254 -4.75 -0.32 13.07
C LEU A 254 -5.50 -0.87 14.30
N PRO A 255 -4.90 -0.84 15.50
CA PRO A 255 -5.61 -1.16 16.73
C PRO A 255 -6.93 -0.38 16.85
N ILE A 256 -7.92 -0.97 17.50
CA ILE A 256 -9.19 -0.28 17.79
C ILE A 256 -8.86 1.00 18.57
N GLY A 257 -9.44 2.12 18.15
CA GLY A 257 -9.15 3.43 18.72
C GLY A 257 -7.92 4.14 18.14
N THR A 258 -7.04 3.46 17.38
CA THR A 258 -5.95 4.12 16.65
C THR A 258 -6.51 4.97 15.52
N LYS A 259 -7.52 4.49 14.77
CA LYS A 259 -8.26 5.34 13.84
C LYS A 259 -8.97 6.48 14.58
N GLU A 260 -9.46 6.25 15.80
CA GLU A 260 -10.01 7.33 16.63
C GLU A 260 -8.95 8.16 17.35
N PHE A 261 -7.65 7.96 17.13
CA PHE A 261 -6.58 8.78 17.70
C PHE A 261 -5.85 9.52 16.56
N LEU A 262 -5.55 8.80 15.47
CA LEU A 262 -5.06 9.31 14.19
C LEU A 262 -6.12 10.13 13.44
N TYR A 263 -7.38 9.66 13.45
CA TYR A 263 -8.56 10.35 12.92
C TYR A 263 -9.53 10.77 14.04
N LYS A 264 -9.11 10.77 15.33
CA LYS A 264 -9.80 11.64 16.28
C LYS A 264 -9.76 13.02 15.68
N ASP A 265 -10.86 13.70 15.88
CA ASP A 265 -11.17 15.04 15.44
C ASP A 265 -10.22 16.04 16.16
N ASP A 266 -8.92 15.92 15.90
CA ASP A 266 -7.84 16.85 16.20
C ASP A 266 -7.10 17.16 14.90
N SER A 267 -7.79 17.06 13.75
CA SER A 267 -7.38 17.80 12.57
C SER A 267 -7.23 19.25 13.04
N GLU A 268 -6.01 19.74 13.14
CA GLU A 268 -5.81 21.15 13.38
C GLU A 268 -6.50 21.85 12.21
N TYR A 269 -7.34 22.85 12.50
CA TYR A 269 -7.97 23.62 11.44
C TYR A 269 -7.16 24.88 11.20
N VAL A 270 -7.16 25.29 9.93
CA VAL A 270 -6.69 26.60 9.50
C VAL A 270 -7.93 27.42 9.16
N LEU A 271 -8.12 28.53 9.87
CA LEU A 271 -9.15 29.50 9.53
C LEU A 271 -8.62 30.40 8.41
N VAL A 272 -9.12 30.25 7.20
CA VAL A 272 -8.73 31.11 6.07
C VAL A 272 -9.66 32.31 6.04
N VAL A 273 -9.10 33.51 6.03
CA VAL A 273 -9.84 34.77 6.18
C VAL A 273 -9.47 35.78 5.11
N PRO A 274 -10.40 36.58 4.59
CA PRO A 274 -10.07 37.67 3.66
C PRO A 274 -9.20 38.75 4.34
N LEU A 275 -8.16 39.23 3.64
CA LEU A 275 -7.19 40.21 4.15
C LEU A 275 -7.84 41.50 4.71
N GLY A 276 -9.01 41.90 4.21
CA GLY A 276 -9.74 43.09 4.68
C GLY A 276 -10.07 43.11 6.19
N ASN A 277 -9.84 42.00 6.90
CA ASN A 277 -10.15 41.83 8.32
C ASN A 277 -8.93 41.96 9.27
N SER A 278 -7.71 42.19 8.76
CA SER A 278 -6.49 42.26 9.59
C SER A 278 -6.04 43.69 9.93
N LYS A 279 -5.57 43.90 11.17
CA LYS A 279 -4.80 45.06 11.62
C LYS A 279 -3.58 44.59 12.41
N GLU A 280 -2.38 44.96 11.98
CA GLU A 280 -1.10 44.55 12.59
C GLU A 280 -1.03 43.03 12.82
N LEU A 281 -1.17 42.58 14.07
CA LEU A 281 -1.13 41.18 14.52
C LEU A 281 -2.49 40.69 15.03
N THR A 282 -3.56 41.37 14.64
CA THR A 282 -4.92 41.02 15.03
C THR A 282 -5.82 40.86 13.82
N VAL A 283 -6.69 39.86 13.84
CA VAL A 283 -7.75 39.69 12.85
C VAL A 283 -9.09 39.80 13.55
N ARG A 284 -9.92 40.74 13.10
CA ARG A 284 -11.23 41.01 13.69
C ARG A 284 -12.34 40.59 12.75
N ILE A 285 -13.20 39.67 13.21
CA ILE A 285 -14.27 39.09 12.39
C ILE A 285 -15.57 39.12 13.17
N MET A 286 -16.69 39.44 12.49
CA MET A 286 -18.02 39.31 13.09
C MET A 286 -18.33 37.84 13.36
N GLU A 287 -18.75 37.52 14.59
CA GLU A 287 -18.97 36.13 15.03
C GLU A 287 -20.00 35.39 14.16
N GLU A 288 -21.00 36.10 13.65
CA GLU A 288 -22.03 35.56 12.75
C GLU A 288 -21.48 35.09 11.37
N LYS A 289 -20.33 35.62 10.95
CA LYS A 289 -19.67 35.26 9.69
C LYS A 289 -18.67 34.11 9.86
N LEU A 290 -18.38 33.70 11.09
CA LEU A 290 -17.44 32.62 11.33
C LEU A 290 -18.08 31.26 11.04
N PRO A 291 -17.32 30.32 10.45
CA PRO A 291 -17.79 28.98 10.19
C PRO A 291 -18.09 28.24 11.49
N LYS A 292 -19.02 27.27 11.42
CA LYS A 292 -19.25 26.36 12.56
C LYS A 292 -17.92 25.71 12.95
N ARG A 293 -17.65 25.61 14.26
CA ARG A 293 -16.40 25.05 14.81
C ARG A 293 -15.14 25.90 14.58
N TRP A 294 -15.27 27.19 14.23
CA TRP A 294 -14.13 28.12 14.09
C TRP A 294 -13.16 28.10 15.29
N ASN A 295 -13.68 27.82 16.50
CA ASN A 295 -12.91 27.74 17.74
C ASN A 295 -11.94 26.54 17.80
N ARG A 296 -11.96 25.66 16.81
CA ARG A 296 -11.02 24.54 16.65
C ARG A 296 -9.83 24.88 15.76
N ALA A 297 -9.81 26.07 15.15
CA ALA A 297 -8.66 26.53 14.40
C ALA A 297 -7.48 26.83 15.35
N LYS A 298 -6.31 26.27 15.03
CA LYS A 298 -5.04 26.63 15.71
C LYS A 298 -4.25 27.66 14.92
N LYS A 299 -4.51 27.76 13.62
CA LYS A 299 -3.88 28.71 12.70
C LYS A 299 -4.92 29.57 12.00
N ILE A 300 -4.48 30.74 11.57
CA ILE A 300 -5.22 31.64 10.71
C ILE A 300 -4.38 31.99 9.48
N ALA A 301 -4.99 31.99 8.31
CA ALA A 301 -4.33 32.27 7.05
C ALA A 301 -5.03 33.43 6.32
N LEU A 302 -4.26 34.39 5.81
CA LEU A 302 -4.78 35.57 5.13
C LEU A 302 -4.86 35.33 3.63
N CYS A 303 -6.07 35.39 3.09
CA CYS A 303 -6.33 35.28 1.66
C CYS A 303 -6.46 36.67 1.02
N THR A 304 -5.73 36.88 -0.06
CA THR A 304 -5.76 38.06 -0.94
C THR A 304 -6.37 37.72 -2.31
N SER A 305 -6.47 38.70 -3.20
CA SER A 305 -6.84 38.46 -4.61
C SER A 305 -5.85 37.54 -5.34
N ASN A 306 -4.60 37.48 -4.87
CA ASN A 306 -3.54 36.72 -5.51
C ASN A 306 -3.37 35.32 -4.91
N GLY A 307 -4.04 35.03 -3.79
CA GLY A 307 -3.90 33.78 -3.06
C GLY A 307 -3.62 33.98 -1.57
N ILE A 308 -3.16 32.92 -0.91
CA ILE A 308 -2.81 32.90 0.51
C ILE A 308 -1.30 33.00 0.64
N HIS A 309 -0.85 34.05 1.31
CA HIS A 309 0.57 34.42 1.40
C HIS A 309 1.07 34.57 2.83
N HIS A 310 0.17 34.50 3.81
CA HIS A 310 0.51 34.65 5.21
C HIS A 310 -0.31 33.68 6.05
N GLU A 311 0.34 33.01 6.98
CA GLU A 311 -0.30 32.18 7.99
C GLU A 311 0.36 32.37 9.34
N SER A 312 -0.37 32.13 10.42
CA SER A 312 0.20 32.13 11.76
C SER A 312 -0.63 31.31 12.73
N PHE A 313 0.03 30.83 13.79
CA PHE A 313 -0.64 30.31 14.97
C PHE A 313 -1.43 31.40 15.68
N ILE A 314 -2.61 31.02 16.17
CA ILE A 314 -3.48 31.85 17.00
C ILE A 314 -2.95 31.79 18.42
N LYS A 315 -2.50 32.94 18.94
CA LYS A 315 -1.98 33.08 20.30
C LYS A 315 -3.11 33.22 21.31
N ASN A 316 -4.11 34.03 20.97
CA ASN A 316 -5.20 34.36 21.86
C ASN A 316 -6.47 34.67 21.07
N ILE A 317 -7.62 34.46 21.72
CA ILE A 317 -8.94 34.70 21.14
C ILE A 317 -9.73 35.56 22.12
N ILE A 318 -10.06 36.79 21.70
CA ILE A 318 -10.78 37.76 22.52
C ILE A 318 -12.16 37.99 21.92
N ARG A 319 -13.20 37.88 22.74
CA ARG A 319 -14.57 38.22 22.33
C ARG A 319 -14.85 39.68 22.67
N ASP A 320 -15.04 40.51 21.65
CA ASP A 320 -15.34 41.94 21.76
C ASP A 320 -16.73 42.23 21.16
N GLY A 321 -17.74 42.16 22.02
CA GLY A 321 -19.15 42.32 21.64
C GLY A 321 -19.59 41.26 20.63
N LYS A 322 -19.91 41.69 19.41
CA LYS A 322 -20.29 40.81 18.28
C LYS A 322 -19.10 40.34 17.43
N HIS A 323 -17.88 40.72 17.80
CA HIS A 323 -16.68 40.37 17.07
C HIS A 323 -15.82 39.40 17.85
N ILE A 324 -15.15 38.50 17.14
CA ILE A 324 -14.04 37.71 17.64
C ILE A 324 -12.76 38.34 17.09
N VAL A 325 -11.81 38.58 17.98
CA VAL A 325 -10.47 39.10 17.68
C VAL A 325 -9.48 37.97 17.90
N PHE A 326 -8.78 37.57 16.84
CA PHE A 326 -7.69 36.60 16.88
C PHE A 326 -6.37 37.36 16.96
N GLU A 327 -5.59 37.12 18.01
CA GLU A 327 -4.22 37.64 18.13
C GLU A 327 -3.24 36.60 17.60
N VAL A 328 -2.29 37.02 16.76
CA VAL A 328 -1.24 36.16 16.19
C VAL A 328 0.15 36.65 16.60
N GLU A 329 1.15 35.78 16.55
CA GLU A 329 2.52 36.14 16.95
C GLU A 329 3.27 36.90 15.86
N SER A 330 3.09 36.52 14.59
CA SER A 330 3.73 37.14 13.44
C SER A 330 2.97 36.76 12.15
N TRP A 331 3.43 37.20 10.98
CA TRP A 331 2.87 36.79 9.69
C TRP A 331 3.95 36.20 8.78
N PRO A 332 4.51 35.03 9.10
CA PRO A 332 5.43 34.36 8.21
C PRO A 332 4.74 34.00 6.89
N SER A 333 5.53 33.90 5.83
CA SER A 333 5.07 33.29 4.59
C SER A 333 4.82 31.79 4.81
N PRO A 334 3.75 31.23 4.25
CA PRO A 334 3.47 29.80 4.34
C PRO A 334 4.56 28.99 3.64
N LEU A 335 4.68 27.72 4.02
CA LEU A 335 5.61 26.77 3.38
C LEU A 335 5.37 26.65 1.87
N ASN A 336 4.09 26.71 1.45
CA ASN A 336 3.66 26.67 0.06
C ASN A 336 2.72 27.85 -0.24
N GLU A 337 2.94 28.53 -1.36
CA GLU A 337 2.08 29.61 -1.82
C GLU A 337 0.82 29.05 -2.50
N ILE A 338 -0.35 29.31 -1.92
CA ILE A 338 -1.63 28.85 -2.47
C ILE A 338 -2.18 29.94 -3.39
N LYS A 339 -2.20 29.68 -4.70
CA LYS A 339 -2.64 30.65 -5.70
C LYS A 339 -4.16 30.80 -5.73
N SER A 340 -4.64 32.00 -6.04
CA SER A 340 -6.09 32.24 -6.15
C SER A 340 -6.75 31.52 -7.33
N ASN A 341 -6.02 31.38 -8.44
CA ASN A 341 -6.53 30.88 -9.72
C ASN A 341 -7.84 31.58 -10.18
N GLY A 342 -7.96 32.89 -9.93
CA GLY A 342 -9.14 33.68 -10.29
C GLY A 342 -10.31 33.59 -9.31
N TYR A 343 -10.14 32.92 -8.16
CA TYR A 343 -11.10 32.86 -7.07
C TYR A 343 -10.78 33.86 -5.96
N THR A 344 -11.81 34.41 -5.33
CA THR A 344 -11.65 35.37 -4.22
C THR A 344 -12.43 34.89 -3.01
N LEU A 345 -11.84 34.98 -1.82
CA LEU A 345 -12.53 34.62 -0.59
C LEU A 345 -13.47 35.74 -0.14
N ALA A 346 -14.78 35.45 -0.09
CA ALA A 346 -15.82 36.39 0.35
C ALA A 346 -16.15 36.24 1.84
N GLU A 347 -16.07 35.02 2.38
CA GLU A 347 -16.33 34.71 3.79
C GLU A 347 -15.20 33.87 4.38
N PRO A 348 -14.98 33.93 5.70
CA PRO A 348 -14.07 33.01 6.37
C PRO A 348 -14.47 31.54 6.16
N ILE A 349 -13.51 30.69 5.80
CA ILE A 349 -13.70 29.25 5.65
C ILE A 349 -12.76 28.49 6.60
N LEU A 350 -13.20 27.33 7.05
CA LEU A 350 -12.46 26.49 7.98
C LEU A 350 -11.97 25.25 7.24
N ILE A 351 -10.65 25.11 7.09
CA ILE A 351 -10.04 24.03 6.32
C ILE A 351 -9.23 23.12 7.25
N LYS A 352 -9.27 21.82 7.02
CA LYS A 352 -8.42 20.87 7.75
C LYS A 352 -6.96 21.09 7.35
N GLU A 353 -6.05 21.11 8.31
CA GLU A 353 -4.64 21.44 8.05
C GLU A 353 -3.97 20.56 6.99
N HIS A 354 -4.25 19.26 6.96
CA HIS A 354 -3.70 18.38 5.92
C HIS A 354 -4.18 18.73 4.50
N LEU A 355 -5.41 19.24 4.35
CA LEU A 355 -5.91 19.72 3.05
C LEU A 355 -5.27 21.06 2.70
N TYR A 356 -5.08 21.92 3.70
CA TYR A 356 -4.45 23.22 3.52
C TYR A 356 -3.00 23.09 3.03
N HIS A 357 -2.18 22.24 3.65
CA HIS A 357 -0.77 22.05 3.24
C HIS A 357 -0.60 21.34 1.91
N GLY A 358 -1.57 20.51 1.52
CA GLY A 358 -1.58 19.79 0.25
C GLY A 358 -2.10 20.58 -0.95
N ALA A 359 -2.63 21.79 -0.73
CA ALA A 359 -3.24 22.61 -1.76
C ALA A 359 -2.24 23.58 -2.41
N TYR A 360 -2.33 23.73 -3.72
CA TYR A 360 -1.61 24.72 -4.52
C TYR A 360 -2.54 25.84 -5.01
N THR A 361 -3.85 25.61 -5.01
CA THR A 361 -4.86 26.60 -5.41
C THR A 361 -6.02 26.66 -4.44
N ILE A 362 -6.74 27.80 -4.40
CA ILE A 362 -7.94 27.95 -3.55
C ILE A 362 -8.99 26.84 -3.78
N PRO A 363 -9.32 26.44 -5.02
CA PRO A 363 -10.26 25.34 -5.25
C PRO A 363 -9.86 24.01 -4.60
N GLU A 364 -8.56 23.70 -4.53
CA GLU A 364 -8.06 22.46 -3.91
C GLU A 364 -8.32 22.42 -2.40
N LEU A 365 -8.45 23.58 -1.74
CA LEU A 365 -8.81 23.65 -0.32
C LEU A 365 -10.19 23.05 -0.02
N LEU A 366 -11.09 23.02 -1.02
CA LEU A 366 -12.46 22.55 -0.87
C LEU A 366 -12.66 21.06 -1.21
N LEU A 367 -11.56 20.31 -1.43
CA LEU A 367 -11.56 18.86 -1.68
C LEU A 367 -11.75 18.06 -0.38
N GLU A 368 -12.89 18.24 0.29
CA GLU A 368 -13.20 17.52 1.54
C GLU A 368 -13.56 16.05 1.31
N ASP A 369 -14.16 15.73 0.17
CA ASP A 369 -14.62 14.40 -0.20
C ASP A 369 -13.48 13.50 -0.71
N ASN A 370 -13.43 12.24 -0.25
CA ASN A 370 -12.33 11.34 -0.61
C ASN A 370 -12.36 10.94 -2.09
N LEU A 371 -13.56 10.71 -2.63
CA LEU A 371 -13.74 10.32 -4.01
C LEU A 371 -13.31 11.45 -4.95
N GLN A 372 -13.63 12.71 -4.62
CA GLN A 372 -13.12 13.88 -5.35
C GLN A 372 -11.59 13.97 -5.34
N ARG A 373 -10.95 13.68 -4.21
CA ARG A 373 -9.48 13.69 -4.09
C ARG A 373 -8.84 12.59 -4.93
N GLN A 374 -9.37 11.37 -4.85
CA GLN A 374 -8.89 10.26 -5.66
C GLN A 374 -9.06 10.56 -7.16
N PHE A 375 -10.23 11.09 -7.54
CA PHE A 375 -10.51 11.48 -8.91
C PHE A 375 -9.58 12.60 -9.44
N LEU A 376 -9.29 13.62 -8.63
CA LEU A 376 -8.32 14.65 -9.01
C LEU A 376 -6.91 14.08 -9.22
N LYS A 377 -6.46 13.19 -8.32
CA LYS A 377 -5.14 12.55 -8.43
C LYS A 377 -5.02 11.78 -9.74
N MET A 378 -6.03 10.98 -10.08
CA MET A 378 -6.12 10.28 -11.35
C MET A 378 -6.02 11.24 -12.54
N LEU A 379 -6.80 12.31 -12.57
CA LEU A 379 -6.74 13.28 -13.67
C LEU A 379 -5.35 13.94 -13.78
N LYS A 380 -4.69 14.21 -12.65
CA LYS A 380 -3.32 14.75 -12.62
C LYS A 380 -2.28 13.75 -13.13
N GLU A 381 -2.45 12.45 -12.87
CA GLU A 381 -1.55 11.41 -13.41
C GLU A 381 -1.63 11.31 -14.92
N VAL A 382 -2.81 11.49 -15.52
CA VAL A 382 -3.00 11.42 -16.97
C VAL A 382 -2.50 12.68 -17.68
N ALA A 383 -2.86 13.86 -17.18
CA ALA A 383 -2.66 15.11 -17.94
C ALA A 383 -1.67 16.09 -17.33
N GLY A 384 -1.12 15.80 -16.14
CA GLY A 384 -0.19 16.66 -15.40
C GLY A 384 -0.82 17.94 -14.83
N HIS A 385 -1.82 18.52 -15.51
CA HIS A 385 -2.55 19.72 -15.10
C HIS A 385 -4.06 19.51 -15.19
N VAL A 386 -4.76 19.91 -14.12
CA VAL A 386 -6.22 19.80 -13.99
C VAL A 386 -6.74 21.10 -13.43
N ASP A 387 -7.68 21.71 -14.14
CA ASP A 387 -8.39 22.90 -13.68
C ASP A 387 -9.59 22.51 -12.83
N ILE A 388 -9.74 23.12 -11.66
CA ILE A 388 -10.87 22.87 -10.75
C ILE A 388 -11.83 24.05 -10.80
N GLY A 389 -13.07 23.76 -11.19
CA GLY A 389 -14.20 24.66 -11.17
C GLY A 389 -14.91 24.64 -9.82
N LEU A 390 -15.21 25.82 -9.27
CA LEU A 390 -16.12 25.95 -8.13
C LEU A 390 -17.49 26.47 -8.59
N SER A 391 -18.50 26.26 -7.75
CA SER A 391 -19.86 26.77 -7.98
C SER A 391 -19.93 28.29 -8.08
N THR A 392 -18.99 29.01 -7.45
CA THR A 392 -18.91 30.48 -7.43
C THR A 392 -17.46 30.95 -7.43
N LYS A 393 -17.16 32.07 -8.11
CA LYS A 393 -15.83 32.72 -8.05
C LYS A 393 -15.56 33.37 -6.69
N ALA A 394 -16.62 33.86 -6.04
CA ALA A 394 -16.60 34.33 -4.66
C ALA A 394 -16.79 33.12 -3.74
N VAL A 395 -15.70 32.67 -3.11
CA VAL A 395 -15.66 31.50 -2.25
C VAL A 395 -16.23 31.85 -0.87
N ALA A 396 -17.18 31.04 -0.42
CA ALA A 396 -17.85 31.12 0.86
C ALA A 396 -17.97 29.72 1.48
N GLN A 397 -18.54 29.62 2.68
CA GLN A 397 -18.62 28.36 3.43
C GLN A 397 -19.42 27.25 2.73
N ASN A 398 -20.34 27.61 1.83
CA ASN A 398 -21.18 26.67 1.09
C ASN A 398 -20.71 26.44 -0.36
N THR A 399 -19.59 27.04 -0.77
CA THR A 399 -19.02 26.84 -2.10
C THR A 399 -18.59 25.38 -2.25
N ARG A 400 -18.90 24.80 -3.40
CA ARG A 400 -18.59 23.40 -3.72
C ARG A 400 -17.83 23.32 -5.04
N ILE A 401 -17.11 22.22 -5.23
CA ILE A 401 -16.54 21.86 -6.52
C ILE A 401 -17.68 21.58 -7.49
N SER A 402 -17.62 22.21 -8.66
CA SER A 402 -18.59 22.07 -9.74
C SER A 402 -18.06 21.19 -10.87
N PHE A 403 -16.78 21.29 -11.22
CA PHE A 403 -16.19 20.45 -12.25
C PHE A 403 -14.68 20.29 -12.10
N PHE A 404 -14.15 19.26 -12.77
CA PHE A 404 -12.73 19.10 -13.08
C PHE A 404 -12.54 19.20 -14.58
N GLN A 405 -11.55 19.93 -15.06
CA GLN A 405 -11.30 20.11 -16.47
C GLN A 405 -9.87 19.71 -16.84
N VAL A 406 -9.76 18.96 -17.93
CA VAL A 406 -8.52 18.50 -18.53
C VAL A 406 -8.60 18.70 -20.04
N GLY A 407 -7.90 19.69 -20.56
CA GLY A 407 -8.02 20.09 -21.97
C GLY A 407 -9.48 20.38 -22.34
N ASN A 408 -10.03 19.60 -23.26
CA ASN A 408 -11.42 19.71 -23.72
C ASN A 408 -12.40 18.78 -22.99
N HIS A 409 -11.94 18.03 -22.00
CA HIS A 409 -12.78 17.17 -21.15
C HIS A 409 -13.18 17.94 -19.89
N ILE A 410 -14.48 17.97 -19.59
CA ILE A 410 -15.03 18.58 -18.39
C ILE A 410 -15.85 17.52 -17.64
N PHE A 411 -15.53 17.32 -16.38
CA PHE A 411 -16.19 16.38 -15.49
C PHE A 411 -17.03 17.15 -14.48
N HIS A 412 -18.31 17.33 -14.76
CA HIS A 412 -19.24 18.06 -13.89
C HIS A 412 -19.62 17.20 -12.69
N TRP A 413 -19.27 17.68 -11.50
CA TRP A 413 -19.48 16.98 -10.24
C TRP A 413 -20.85 17.31 -9.64
N GLY A 414 -21.78 16.37 -9.74
CA GLY A 414 -23.10 16.46 -9.15
C GLY A 414 -23.17 15.92 -7.73
N SER A 415 -24.37 15.93 -7.15
CA SER A 415 -24.62 15.37 -5.82
C SER A 415 -24.80 13.85 -5.81
N LYS A 416 -25.09 13.24 -6.97
CA LYS A 416 -25.36 11.80 -7.13
C LYS A 416 -24.61 11.17 -8.31
N SER A 417 -24.25 11.97 -9.29
CA SER A 417 -23.59 11.52 -10.51
C SER A 417 -22.53 12.52 -10.96
N LEU A 418 -21.57 11.99 -11.73
CA LEU A 418 -20.54 12.71 -12.46
C LEU A 418 -20.93 12.71 -13.95
N PHE A 419 -20.93 13.87 -14.59
CA PHE A 419 -21.16 13.98 -16.03
C PHE A 419 -19.84 14.27 -16.74
N HIS A 420 -19.48 13.43 -17.70
CA HIS A 420 -18.34 13.66 -18.57
C HIS A 420 -18.77 14.34 -19.86
N GLU A 421 -18.25 15.53 -20.09
CA GLU A 421 -18.42 16.33 -21.30
C GLU A 421 -17.10 16.37 -22.08
N TYR A 422 -17.19 16.28 -23.41
CA TYR A 422 -16.07 16.50 -24.33
C TYR A 422 -16.52 17.32 -25.52
N ASN A 423 -15.78 18.40 -25.81
CA ASN A 423 -16.08 19.33 -26.91
C ASN A 423 -17.56 19.78 -26.92
N GLY A 424 -18.16 20.03 -25.75
CA GLY A 424 -19.55 20.50 -25.62
C GLY A 424 -20.62 19.41 -25.65
N ASN A 425 -20.26 18.13 -25.82
CA ASN A 425 -21.21 17.02 -25.82
C ASN A 425 -21.03 16.15 -24.57
N ILE A 426 -22.13 15.80 -23.92
CA ILE A 426 -22.13 14.84 -22.82
C ILE A 426 -21.86 13.46 -23.39
N ILE A 427 -20.73 12.85 -22.99
CA ILE A 427 -20.35 11.49 -23.41
C ILE A 427 -20.98 10.46 -22.47
N LYS A 428 -20.95 10.71 -21.16
CA LYS A 428 -21.27 9.69 -20.15
C LYS A 428 -21.77 10.33 -18.87
N GLU A 429 -22.75 9.68 -18.23
CA GLU A 429 -23.17 9.96 -16.85
C GLU A 429 -22.83 8.73 -16.02
N ILE A 430 -22.18 8.94 -14.87
CA ILE A 430 -21.68 7.87 -14.00
C ILE A 430 -22.18 8.15 -12.60
N SER A 431 -22.81 7.18 -11.95
CA SER A 431 -23.24 7.36 -10.57
C SER A 431 -22.02 7.42 -9.64
N LEU A 432 -22.05 8.24 -8.59
CA LEU A 432 -20.90 8.35 -7.66
C LEU A 432 -20.58 7.02 -6.96
N LYS A 433 -21.57 6.15 -6.75
CA LYS A 433 -21.37 4.82 -6.19
C LYS A 433 -20.62 3.90 -7.14
N GLU A 434 -20.99 3.93 -8.43
CA GLU A 434 -20.29 3.16 -9.46
C GLU A 434 -18.87 3.69 -9.70
N LEU A 435 -18.68 5.01 -9.59
CA LEU A 435 -17.38 5.65 -9.64
C LEU A 435 -16.48 5.14 -8.50
N GLU A 436 -17.00 5.03 -7.28
CA GLU A 436 -16.25 4.51 -6.12
C GLU A 436 -15.88 3.03 -6.29
N GLU A 437 -16.77 2.20 -6.84
CA GLU A 437 -16.54 0.76 -7.03
C GLU A 437 -15.62 0.45 -8.23
N ASN A 438 -15.61 1.29 -9.27
CA ASN A 438 -14.91 1.02 -10.55
C ASN A 438 -13.92 2.14 -10.95
N LEU A 439 -13.41 2.89 -9.99
CA LEU A 439 -12.54 4.05 -10.21
C LEU A 439 -11.39 3.72 -11.19
N PHE A 440 -10.77 2.55 -11.04
CA PHE A 440 -9.65 2.09 -11.86
C PHE A 440 -9.99 1.78 -13.33
N GLU A 441 -11.14 1.16 -13.61
CA GLU A 441 -11.55 0.94 -15.01
C GLU A 441 -11.88 2.26 -15.70
N MET A 442 -12.46 3.19 -14.95
CA MET A 442 -12.65 4.57 -15.41
C MET A 442 -11.33 5.28 -15.69
N PHE A 443 -10.30 5.07 -14.85
CA PHE A 443 -8.96 5.60 -15.10
C PHE A 443 -8.41 5.16 -16.44
N LYS A 444 -8.48 3.85 -16.73
CA LYS A 444 -8.01 3.29 -18.01
C LYS A 444 -8.76 3.90 -19.20
N GLU A 445 -10.08 4.02 -19.07
CA GLU A 445 -10.91 4.60 -20.11
C GLU A 445 -10.57 6.08 -20.35
N LEU A 446 -10.30 6.85 -19.29
CA LEU A 446 -9.90 8.26 -19.40
C LEU A 446 -8.48 8.43 -19.93
N ALA A 447 -7.52 7.65 -19.45
CA ALA A 447 -6.13 7.66 -19.93
C ALA A 447 -6.01 7.26 -21.41
N ALA A 448 -6.98 6.50 -21.94
CA ALA A 448 -7.02 6.16 -23.37
C ALA A 448 -7.60 7.29 -24.25
N ASN A 449 -8.32 8.25 -23.66
CA ASN A 449 -9.12 9.26 -24.38
C ASN A 449 -8.66 10.71 -24.16
N ILE A 450 -7.79 10.96 -23.17
CA ILE A 450 -7.13 12.24 -22.84
C ILE A 450 -5.68 12.15 -23.31
#